data_AF-A0A9P4TST2-F1
#
_entry.id   AF-A0A9P4TST2-F1
#
_cell.length_a   1.000
_cell.length_b   1.000
_cell.length_c   1.000
_cell.angle_alpha   90.00
_cell.angle_beta   90.00
_cell.angle_gamma   90.00
#
_symmetry.space_group_name_H-M   'P 1'
#
loop_
_entity.id
_entity.type
_entity.pdbx_description
1 polymer ?
#
loop_
_entity_poly.entity_id
_entity_poly.type
_entity_poly.pdbx_seq_one_letter_code
_entity_poly.pdbx_strand_id
1 'polypeptide(L)'
;MSEQNFYSPMEKTTNMDKLHNKPSNTPRWKTITAHTTVPLLAFAVLAVPITLVMFFGEISKYSGPHSQCGASSFSKESLLAPDVTFGNFTITEVRLIDLSWNLAAGRGLQASMAFFTYKSACAGLLRLAEGVPVSYRAFEAITISRVSFTAIAALARAVWSTRYWRAKFTFAFVLLSTIFIMILPTLFDIMTGYVQNSSELCELFADNSIVSTLRTNDSSTLEADRATSTCYVMRPVMNNAPVGRLLCVPDTGYRWGCSAIWLIINTCLMSFWAFGSYGIWVDAHRFSVLHRNGRKLGTWRAITDLAKAIEEDVGSSLSGYSNEELEKEVDAAPPVMYTVRREADEQSDTVVLGPK
;
A
#
# COMPACT_ATOMS: atom_id res chain seq x y z
N MET A 1 -49.26 44.58 -20.39
CA MET A 1 -50.11 44.87 -19.22
C MET A 1 -50.05 43.64 -18.33
N SER A 2 -49.43 43.78 -17.15
CA SER A 2 -49.46 42.93 -15.95
C SER A 2 -49.31 41.40 -16.03
N GLU A 3 -48.25 40.86 -15.42
CA GLU A 3 -48.27 39.82 -14.35
C GLU A 3 -46.80 39.59 -13.88
N GLN A 4 -46.38 40.25 -12.78
CA GLN A 4 -46.26 39.73 -11.40
C GLN A 4 -45.21 38.62 -11.23
N ASN A 5 -43.99 38.97 -10.81
CA ASN A 5 -43.53 38.97 -9.40
C ASN A 5 -43.34 37.57 -8.80
N PHE A 6 -42.12 37.03 -8.94
CA PHE A 6 -41.55 36.17 -7.92
C PHE A 6 -40.02 36.20 -8.01
N TYR A 7 -39.37 37.05 -7.22
CA TYR A 7 -38.08 36.79 -6.58
C TYR A 7 -37.78 37.96 -5.64
N SER A 8 -38.14 37.78 -4.38
CA SER A 8 -37.69 38.64 -3.29
C SER A 8 -36.23 38.28 -2.95
N PRO A 9 -35.34 39.25 -2.71
CA PRO A 9 -33.98 38.95 -2.29
C PRO A 9 -34.02 38.41 -0.85
N MET A 10 -33.43 37.24 -0.60
CA MET A 10 -33.14 36.80 0.76
C MET A 10 -32.05 37.70 1.33
N GLU A 11 -32.49 38.70 2.08
CA GLU A 11 -31.70 39.40 3.07
C GLU A 11 -31.29 38.40 4.16
N LYS A 12 -30.10 37.81 4.01
CA LYS A 12 -29.38 37.08 5.07
C LYS A 12 -28.10 37.82 5.43
N THR A 13 -28.23 39.11 5.73
CA THR A 13 -27.21 39.93 6.38
C THR A 13 -27.39 39.85 7.88
N THR A 14 -27.06 38.71 8.50
CA THR A 14 -26.77 38.69 9.93
C THR A 14 -25.92 37.48 10.30
N ASN A 15 -24.71 37.74 10.80
CA ASN A 15 -23.78 36.81 11.48
C ASN A 15 -22.85 35.90 10.65
N MET A 16 -22.24 36.37 9.55
CA MET A 16 -21.00 35.74 9.04
C MET A 16 -19.73 36.35 9.66
N ASP A 17 -19.77 37.59 10.15
CA ASP A 17 -18.60 38.25 10.78
C ASP A 17 -18.18 37.64 12.13
N LYS A 18 -19.04 36.82 12.75
CA LYS A 18 -18.69 36.12 14.00
C LYS A 18 -17.95 34.80 13.79
N LEU A 19 -17.76 34.34 12.55
CA LEU A 19 -16.97 33.14 12.25
C LEU A 19 -15.49 33.45 11.94
N HIS A 20 -15.12 34.71 11.71
CA HIS A 20 -13.75 35.09 11.36
C HIS A 20 -12.83 35.40 12.55
N ASN A 21 -13.32 35.34 13.79
CA ASN A 21 -12.51 35.72 14.97
C ASN A 21 -12.74 34.85 16.20
N LYS A 22 -12.96 33.54 16.02
CA LYS A 22 -12.81 32.59 17.12
C LYS A 22 -11.36 32.08 17.08
N PRO A 23 -10.43 32.56 17.93
CA PRO A 23 -9.17 31.86 18.09
C PRO A 23 -9.52 30.42 18.46
N SER A 24 -9.16 29.48 17.60
CA SER A 24 -9.48 28.07 17.81
C SER A 24 -8.75 27.60 19.05
N ASN A 25 -9.42 27.70 20.20
CA ASN A 25 -8.89 27.37 21.52
C ASN A 25 -8.82 25.86 21.73
N THR A 26 -8.75 25.08 20.65
CA THR A 26 -8.37 23.68 20.69
C THR A 26 -6.88 23.62 20.98
N PRO A 27 -6.46 23.01 22.11
CA PRO A 27 -5.07 23.00 22.49
C PRO A 27 -4.21 22.41 21.38
N ARG A 28 -3.27 23.20 20.86
CA ARG A 28 -2.40 22.88 19.71
C ARG A 28 -1.71 21.52 19.83
N TRP A 29 -1.47 21.06 21.05
CA TRP A 29 -0.91 19.74 21.39
C TRP A 29 -1.83 18.53 21.11
N LYS A 30 -3.17 18.68 21.08
CA LYS A 30 -4.09 17.58 20.72
C LYS A 30 -4.05 17.25 19.22
N THR A 31 -3.82 18.25 18.38
CA THR A 31 -3.60 18.05 16.93
C THR A 31 -2.20 17.48 16.68
N ILE A 32 -1.20 17.93 17.44
CA ILE A 32 0.17 17.40 17.37
C ILE A 32 0.24 15.93 17.83
N THR A 33 -0.50 15.52 18.86
CA THR A 33 -0.54 14.12 19.34
C THR A 33 -1.21 13.16 18.35
N ALA A 34 -2.19 13.61 17.56
CA ALA A 34 -2.75 12.82 16.45
C ALA A 34 -1.85 12.79 15.20
N HIS A 35 -0.89 13.71 15.11
CA HIS A 35 0.08 13.80 14.02
C HIS A 35 1.40 13.09 14.32
N THR A 36 1.71 12.83 15.59
CA THR A 36 2.82 11.96 16.03
C THR A 36 2.46 10.48 16.10
N THR A 37 1.18 10.11 16.19
CA THR A 37 0.74 8.71 16.19
C THR A 37 0.85 8.03 14.83
N VAL A 38 0.78 8.77 13.71
CA VAL A 38 0.96 8.24 12.35
C VAL A 38 2.39 7.76 12.06
N PRO A 39 3.46 8.52 12.39
CA PRO A 39 4.83 8.01 12.30
C PRO A 39 5.15 6.90 13.32
N LEU A 40 4.44 6.84 14.45
CA LEU A 40 4.53 5.72 15.40
C LEU A 40 3.86 4.45 14.86
N LEU A 41 2.77 4.59 14.11
CA LEU A 41 2.16 3.52 13.30
C LEU A 41 3.08 3.12 12.15
N ALA A 42 3.73 4.07 11.49
CA ALA A 42 4.76 3.77 10.48
C ALA A 42 5.96 3.02 11.09
N PHE A 43 6.42 3.42 12.28
CA PHE A 43 7.46 2.71 13.02
C PHE A 43 6.99 1.33 13.49
N ALA A 44 5.73 1.16 13.89
CA ALA A 44 5.14 -0.15 14.19
C ALA A 44 5.03 -1.02 12.93
N VAL A 45 4.68 -0.46 11.78
CA VAL A 45 4.62 -1.16 10.48
C VAL A 45 6.02 -1.47 9.93
N LEU A 46 7.06 -0.74 10.36
CA LEU A 46 8.47 -1.04 10.07
C LEU A 46 9.05 -2.09 11.04
N ALA A 47 8.75 -1.93 12.33
CA ALA A 47 9.28 -2.78 13.39
C ALA A 47 8.60 -4.15 13.41
N VAL A 48 7.29 -4.23 13.20
CA VAL A 48 6.56 -5.51 13.27
C VAL A 48 7.04 -6.51 12.21
N PRO A 49 7.19 -6.18 10.92
CA PRO A 49 7.72 -7.12 9.94
C PRO A 49 9.21 -7.43 10.16
N ILE A 50 10.03 -6.46 10.56
CA ILE A 50 11.45 -6.71 10.90
C ILE A 50 11.55 -7.63 12.13
N THR A 51 10.73 -7.41 13.16
CA THR A 51 10.66 -8.29 14.34
C THR A 51 10.02 -9.63 14.01
N LEU A 52 9.03 -9.70 13.12
CA LEU A 52 8.46 -10.97 12.66
C LEU A 52 9.45 -11.74 11.81
N VAL A 53 10.20 -11.11 10.91
CA VAL A 53 11.30 -11.74 10.15
C VAL A 53 12.40 -12.21 11.09
N MET A 54 12.78 -11.43 12.10
CA MET A 54 13.76 -11.88 13.11
C MET A 54 13.21 -12.99 14.02
N PHE A 55 11.93 -12.93 14.38
CA PHE A 55 11.25 -13.92 15.23
C PHE A 55 11.00 -15.23 14.47
N PHE A 56 10.57 -15.17 13.21
CA PHE A 56 10.45 -16.31 12.30
C PHE A 56 11.81 -16.81 11.82
N GLY A 57 12.84 -15.96 11.74
CA GLY A 57 14.22 -16.34 11.49
C GLY A 57 14.74 -17.28 12.58
N GLU A 58 14.38 -17.06 13.84
CA GLU A 58 14.65 -18.02 14.92
C GLU A 58 13.77 -19.29 14.84
N ILE A 59 12.54 -19.20 14.33
CA ILE A 59 11.69 -20.39 14.07
C ILE A 59 12.22 -21.21 12.87
N SER A 60 12.95 -20.60 11.93
CA SER A 60 13.60 -21.30 10.82
C SER A 60 14.78 -22.18 11.26
N LYS A 61 15.30 -21.99 12.49
CA LYS A 61 16.19 -22.99 13.13
C LYS A 61 15.42 -24.23 13.64
N TYR A 62 14.09 -24.19 13.62
CA TYR A 62 13.17 -25.25 14.04
C TYR A 62 12.37 -25.85 12.86
N SER A 63 12.86 -25.74 11.63
CA SER A 63 12.48 -26.73 10.60
C SER A 63 13.11 -28.06 11.02
N GLY A 64 12.28 -28.89 11.66
CA GLY A 64 12.63 -30.24 12.11
C GLY A 64 13.15 -31.15 10.97
N PRO A 65 13.51 -32.41 11.30
CA PRO A 65 14.48 -33.25 10.58
C PRO A 65 14.17 -33.67 9.13
N HIS A 66 13.11 -33.16 8.50
CA HIS A 66 12.58 -33.60 7.20
C HIS A 66 13.00 -32.67 6.05
N SER A 67 14.31 -32.43 5.92
CA SER A 67 14.89 -31.42 5.04
C SER A 67 14.98 -31.83 3.56
N GLN A 68 14.35 -32.93 3.12
CA GLN A 68 14.44 -33.41 1.72
C GLN A 68 13.14 -33.26 0.94
N CYS A 69 12.00 -33.36 1.62
CA CYS A 69 10.68 -33.23 0.99
C CYS A 69 10.10 -31.81 1.11
N GLY A 70 10.82 -30.89 1.75
CA GLY A 70 10.55 -29.46 1.77
C GLY A 70 11.48 -28.72 0.80
N ALA A 71 10.96 -27.65 0.18
CA ALA A 71 11.78 -26.78 -0.67
C ALA A 71 12.95 -26.21 0.15
N SER A 72 14.17 -26.40 -0.34
CA SER A 72 15.38 -25.87 0.30
C SER A 72 15.41 -24.35 0.23
N SER A 73 15.67 -23.69 1.36
CA SER A 73 15.46 -22.26 1.64
C SER A 73 16.17 -21.23 0.73
N PHE A 74 16.85 -21.64 -0.34
CA PHE A 74 17.50 -20.75 -1.30
C PHE A 74 17.52 -21.29 -2.74
N SER A 75 16.55 -22.14 -3.09
CA SER A 75 16.33 -22.60 -4.47
C SER A 75 15.33 -21.69 -5.21
N LYS A 76 15.38 -21.62 -6.55
CA LYS A 76 14.41 -20.84 -7.36
C LYS A 76 12.94 -21.24 -7.11
N GLU A 77 12.73 -22.49 -6.70
CA GLU A 77 11.45 -23.06 -6.27
C GLU A 77 10.91 -22.40 -4.98
N SER A 78 11.79 -21.86 -4.13
CA SER A 78 11.43 -21.16 -2.87
C SER A 78 10.98 -19.71 -3.06
N LEU A 79 11.06 -19.18 -4.29
CA LEU A 79 10.55 -17.84 -4.58
C LEU A 79 9.03 -17.80 -4.52
N LEU A 80 8.34 -18.90 -4.84
CA LEU A 80 6.87 -18.98 -4.81
C LEU A 80 6.35 -19.94 -3.74
N ALA A 81 7.19 -20.85 -3.24
CA ALA A 81 6.82 -21.76 -2.17
C ALA A 81 7.03 -21.11 -0.78
N PRO A 82 6.12 -21.32 0.18
CA PRO A 82 6.35 -20.98 1.58
C PRO A 82 7.53 -21.77 2.15
N ASP A 83 8.60 -21.08 2.52
CA ASP A 83 9.79 -21.66 3.17
C ASP A 83 9.72 -21.56 4.70
N VAL A 84 8.94 -20.60 5.21
CA VAL A 84 8.60 -20.47 6.63
C VAL A 84 7.18 -20.98 6.84
N THR A 85 7.04 -22.19 7.38
CA THR A 85 5.74 -22.84 7.61
C THR A 85 5.56 -23.22 9.08
N PHE A 86 4.31 -23.23 9.56
CA PHE A 86 3.99 -23.65 10.92
C PHE A 86 2.66 -24.40 11.01
N GLY A 87 2.52 -25.14 12.12
CA GLY A 87 1.32 -25.88 12.47
C GLY A 87 1.18 -27.22 11.75
N ASN A 88 0.11 -27.93 12.11
CA ASN A 88 -0.37 -29.11 11.40
C ASN A 88 -1.89 -29.02 11.41
N PHE A 89 -2.46 -28.62 10.28
CA PHE A 89 -3.85 -28.23 10.15
C PHE A 89 -4.56 -29.10 9.12
N THR A 90 -5.88 -29.15 9.20
CA THR A 90 -6.71 -29.70 8.13
C THR A 90 -6.79 -28.71 6.95
N ILE A 91 -7.10 -29.23 5.75
CA ILE A 91 -7.24 -28.39 4.55
C ILE A 91 -8.24 -27.23 4.73
N THR A 92 -9.31 -27.46 5.50
CA THR A 92 -10.35 -26.46 5.76
C THR A 92 -9.82 -25.34 6.65
N GLU A 93 -9.10 -25.68 7.71
CA GLU A 93 -8.51 -24.70 8.64
C GLU A 93 -7.50 -23.82 7.91
N VAL A 94 -6.61 -24.41 7.11
CA VAL A 94 -5.58 -23.63 6.41
C VAL A 94 -6.17 -22.68 5.37
N ARG A 95 -7.18 -23.13 4.61
CA ARG A 95 -7.88 -22.25 3.67
C ARG A 95 -8.59 -21.10 4.37
N LEU A 96 -9.13 -21.34 5.57
CA LEU A 96 -9.76 -20.30 6.37
C LEU A 96 -8.73 -19.28 6.89
N ILE A 97 -7.56 -19.75 7.35
CA ILE A 97 -6.46 -18.89 7.78
C ILE A 97 -5.99 -18.01 6.62
N ASP A 98 -5.73 -18.60 5.46
CA ASP A 98 -5.26 -17.90 4.27
C ASP A 98 -6.27 -16.85 3.78
N LEU A 99 -7.56 -17.23 3.70
CA LEU A 99 -8.65 -16.31 3.36
C LEU A 99 -8.74 -15.13 4.34
N SER A 100 -8.64 -15.42 5.64
CA SER A 100 -8.73 -14.41 6.70
C SER A 100 -7.55 -13.44 6.63
N TRP A 101 -6.35 -13.96 6.38
CA TRP A 101 -5.15 -13.15 6.18
C TRP A 101 -5.27 -12.24 4.97
N ASN A 102 -5.66 -12.78 3.81
CA ASN A 102 -5.82 -12.00 2.58
C ASN A 102 -6.89 -10.91 2.69
N LEU A 103 -7.97 -11.17 3.43
CA LEU A 103 -9.00 -10.17 3.70
C LEU A 103 -8.49 -9.06 4.63
N ALA A 104 -7.94 -9.42 5.79
CA ALA A 104 -7.53 -8.46 6.81
C ALA A 104 -6.24 -7.73 6.44
N ALA A 105 -5.17 -8.47 6.16
CA ALA A 105 -3.85 -7.92 5.83
C ALA A 105 -3.80 -7.39 4.40
N GLY A 106 -4.40 -8.09 3.43
CA GLY A 106 -4.41 -7.62 2.04
C GLY A 106 -5.32 -6.41 1.84
N ARG A 107 -6.64 -6.59 1.99
CA ARG A 107 -7.63 -5.54 1.69
C ARG A 107 -7.73 -4.47 2.77
N GLY A 108 -7.65 -4.84 4.05
CA GLY A 108 -7.67 -3.88 5.15
C GLY A 108 -6.48 -2.91 5.11
N LEU A 109 -5.28 -3.41 4.82
CA LEU A 109 -4.10 -2.56 4.66
C LEU A 109 -4.17 -1.72 3.39
N GLN A 110 -4.64 -2.27 2.27
CA GLN A 110 -4.88 -1.52 1.03
C GLN A 110 -5.77 -0.29 1.27
N ALA A 111 -6.90 -0.47 1.95
CA ALA A 111 -7.82 0.63 2.27
C ALA A 111 -7.17 1.68 3.19
N SER A 112 -6.42 1.24 4.19
CA SER A 112 -5.72 2.11 5.13
C SER A 112 -4.65 2.95 4.42
N MET A 113 -3.83 2.31 3.58
CA MET A 113 -2.79 3.00 2.81
C MET A 113 -3.39 3.99 1.81
N ALA A 114 -4.47 3.62 1.12
CA ALA A 114 -5.17 4.54 0.22
C ALA A 114 -5.62 5.81 0.95
N PHE A 115 -6.17 5.68 2.16
CA PHE A 115 -6.59 6.81 2.98
C PHE A 115 -5.40 7.72 3.34
N PHE A 116 -4.27 7.16 3.77
CA PHE A 116 -3.09 7.93 4.13
C PHE A 116 -2.43 8.59 2.91
N THR A 117 -2.31 7.89 1.79
CA THR A 117 -1.78 8.45 0.54
C THR A 117 -2.66 9.60 0.05
N TYR A 118 -3.98 9.49 0.11
CA TYR A 118 -4.86 10.60 -0.25
C TYR A 118 -4.60 11.84 0.64
N LYS A 119 -4.46 11.65 1.95
CA LYS A 119 -4.18 12.75 2.89
C LYS A 119 -2.81 13.38 2.67
N SER A 120 -1.76 12.58 2.46
CA SER A 120 -0.40 13.09 2.19
C SER A 120 -0.33 13.77 0.82
N ALA A 121 -0.96 13.20 -0.21
CA ALA A 121 -0.99 13.76 -1.55
C ALA A 121 -1.72 15.11 -1.59
N CYS A 122 -2.87 15.26 -0.92
CA CYS A 122 -3.58 16.55 -0.83
C CYS A 122 -2.75 17.62 -0.12
N ALA A 123 -2.06 17.27 0.97
CA ALA A 123 -1.20 18.19 1.70
C ALA A 123 0.03 18.60 0.85
N GLY A 124 0.65 17.63 0.16
CA GLY A 124 1.74 17.86 -0.77
C GLY A 124 1.34 18.75 -1.95
N LEU A 125 0.16 18.49 -2.54
CA LEU A 125 -0.38 19.31 -3.63
C LEU A 125 -0.62 20.75 -3.19
N LEU A 126 -1.22 20.97 -2.02
CA LEU A 126 -1.41 22.31 -1.46
C LEU A 126 -0.07 23.04 -1.32
N ARG A 127 0.94 22.35 -0.79
CA ARG A 127 2.31 22.87 -0.65
C ARG A 127 2.96 23.20 -1.99
N LEU A 128 2.74 22.38 -3.02
CA LEU A 128 3.28 22.61 -4.36
C LEU A 128 2.60 23.82 -5.01
N ALA A 129 1.27 23.87 -4.97
CA ALA A 129 0.47 24.93 -5.57
C ALA A 129 0.75 26.31 -4.94
N GLU A 130 1.35 26.40 -3.75
CA GLU A 130 1.82 27.67 -3.17
C GLU A 130 3.07 28.26 -3.85
N GLY A 131 3.91 27.44 -4.48
CA GLY A 131 5.22 27.89 -4.96
C GLY A 131 5.56 27.50 -6.40
N VAL A 132 4.82 26.56 -6.98
CA VAL A 132 5.05 26.04 -8.33
C VAL A 132 3.70 25.92 -9.03
N PRO A 133 3.61 26.35 -10.31
CA PRO A 133 2.40 26.14 -11.11
C PRO A 133 2.13 24.65 -11.31
N VAL A 134 0.89 24.23 -11.10
CA VAL A 134 0.40 22.85 -11.24
C VAL A 134 -0.66 22.80 -12.35
N SER A 135 -0.62 21.79 -13.22
CA SER A 135 -1.65 21.65 -14.27
C SER A 135 -3.00 21.26 -13.68
N TYR A 136 -4.08 21.70 -14.34
CA TYR A 136 -5.47 21.36 -13.98
C TYR A 136 -5.66 19.85 -13.84
N ARG A 137 -5.20 19.05 -14.81
CA ARG A 137 -5.29 17.58 -14.79
C ARG A 137 -4.55 16.94 -13.61
N ALA A 138 -3.41 17.47 -13.19
CA ALA A 138 -2.68 16.94 -12.04
C ALA A 138 -3.38 17.29 -10.72
N PHE A 139 -3.96 18.49 -10.63
CA PHE A 139 -4.74 18.92 -9.49
C PHE A 139 -6.02 18.07 -9.35
N GLU A 140 -6.75 17.89 -10.45
CA GLU A 140 -7.95 17.05 -10.54
C GLU A 140 -7.65 15.59 -10.15
N ALA A 141 -6.60 15.00 -10.74
CA ALA A 141 -6.21 13.61 -10.52
C ALA A 141 -5.93 13.27 -9.05
N ILE A 142 -5.45 14.23 -8.26
CA ILE A 142 -5.14 14.04 -6.83
C ILE A 142 -6.35 14.29 -5.93
N THR A 143 -7.20 15.25 -6.30
CA THR A 143 -8.21 15.80 -5.38
C THR A 143 -9.62 15.28 -5.61
N ILE A 144 -9.98 15.03 -6.87
CA ILE A 144 -11.36 14.77 -7.32
C ILE A 144 -11.45 13.42 -8.02
N SER A 145 -10.52 13.11 -8.92
CA SER A 145 -10.65 11.92 -9.77
C SER A 145 -10.55 10.64 -8.94
N ARG A 146 -11.38 9.65 -9.29
CA ARG A 146 -11.19 8.27 -8.82
C ARG A 146 -9.94 7.68 -9.48
N VAL A 147 -9.35 6.67 -8.85
CA VAL A 147 -8.23 5.91 -9.44
C VAL A 147 -8.66 5.42 -10.83
N SER A 148 -8.04 6.00 -11.85
CA SER A 148 -8.38 5.80 -13.26
C SER A 148 -7.10 5.84 -14.10
N PHE A 149 -7.12 5.18 -15.25
CA PHE A 149 -5.98 5.19 -16.17
C PHE A 149 -5.63 6.62 -16.64
N THR A 150 -6.64 7.47 -16.78
CA THR A 150 -6.48 8.89 -17.12
C THR A 150 -5.77 9.66 -15.99
N ALA A 151 -6.14 9.44 -14.73
CA ALA A 151 -5.46 10.04 -13.58
C ALA A 151 -4.00 9.58 -13.46
N ILE A 152 -3.72 8.29 -13.68
CA ILE A 152 -2.35 7.74 -13.71
C ILE A 152 -1.54 8.39 -14.84
N ALA A 153 -2.12 8.52 -16.04
CA ALA A 153 -1.47 9.17 -17.17
C ALA A 153 -1.24 10.67 -16.93
N ALA A 154 -2.18 11.36 -16.28
CA ALA A 154 -2.04 12.77 -15.91
C ALA A 154 -0.90 12.98 -14.91
N LEU A 155 -0.84 12.14 -13.86
CA LEU A 155 0.24 12.17 -12.87
C LEU A 155 1.60 11.84 -13.52
N ALA A 156 1.64 10.82 -14.38
CA ALA A 156 2.82 10.51 -15.18
C ALA A 156 3.28 11.74 -15.96
N ARG A 157 2.42 12.33 -16.80
CA ARG A 157 2.77 13.55 -17.56
C ARG A 157 3.27 14.68 -16.65
N ALA A 158 2.67 14.88 -15.47
CA ALA A 158 3.11 15.89 -14.51
C ALA A 158 4.55 15.66 -14.00
N VAL A 159 4.98 14.40 -13.82
CA VAL A 159 6.36 14.05 -13.44
C VAL A 159 7.37 14.49 -14.51
N TRP A 160 7.05 14.28 -15.79
CA TRP A 160 7.95 14.64 -16.89
C TRP A 160 7.90 16.12 -17.26
N SER A 161 6.73 16.75 -17.16
CA SER A 161 6.51 18.13 -17.59
C SER A 161 7.04 19.17 -16.59
N THR A 162 7.00 18.89 -15.28
CA THR A 162 7.40 19.87 -14.27
C THR A 162 8.92 20.08 -14.26
N ARG A 163 9.39 21.34 -14.23
CA ARG A 163 10.83 21.63 -14.18
C ARG A 163 11.47 21.39 -12.81
N TYR A 164 10.69 21.56 -11.73
CA TYR A 164 11.20 21.60 -10.36
C TYR A 164 11.31 20.21 -9.73
N TRP A 165 12.49 19.87 -9.21
CA TRP A 165 12.77 18.53 -8.66
C TRP A 165 11.85 18.13 -7.50
N ARG A 166 11.44 19.07 -6.65
CA ARG A 166 10.48 18.81 -5.55
C ARG A 166 9.10 18.41 -6.06
N ALA A 167 8.61 19.10 -7.09
CA ALA A 167 7.35 18.77 -7.74
C ALA A 167 7.44 17.40 -8.40
N LYS A 168 8.52 17.13 -9.15
CA LYS A 168 8.79 15.81 -9.73
C LYS A 168 8.75 14.70 -8.69
N PHE A 169 9.47 14.88 -7.59
CA PHE A 169 9.53 13.89 -6.52
C PHE A 169 8.14 13.61 -5.93
N THR A 170 7.37 14.65 -5.62
CA THR A 170 6.03 14.52 -5.04
C THR A 170 5.08 13.80 -6.00
N PHE A 171 5.01 14.22 -7.26
CA PHE A 171 4.15 13.57 -8.27
C PHE A 171 4.59 12.12 -8.54
N ALA A 172 5.90 11.87 -8.63
CA ALA A 172 6.44 10.53 -8.87
C ALA A 172 6.14 9.60 -7.69
N PHE A 173 6.27 10.11 -6.47
CA PHE A 173 5.95 9.34 -5.27
C PHE A 173 4.45 9.03 -5.17
N VAL A 174 3.57 10.00 -5.46
CA VAL A 174 2.11 9.77 -5.47
C VAL A 174 1.72 8.76 -6.56
N LEU A 175 2.33 8.83 -7.74
CA LEU A 175 2.14 7.87 -8.83
C LEU A 175 2.58 6.46 -8.41
N LEU A 176 3.80 6.32 -7.90
CA LEU A 176 4.35 5.05 -7.44
C LEU A 176 3.53 4.47 -6.28
N SER A 177 3.06 5.32 -5.36
CA SER A 177 2.18 4.92 -4.27
C SER A 177 0.85 4.39 -4.77
N THR A 178 0.24 5.06 -5.75
CA THR A 178 -1.02 4.60 -6.37
C THR A 178 -0.85 3.21 -6.99
N ILE A 179 0.23 3.01 -7.77
CA ILE A 179 0.52 1.71 -8.38
C ILE A 179 0.78 0.63 -7.32
N PHE A 180 1.58 0.94 -6.31
CA PHE A 180 1.89 0.01 -5.23
C PHE A 180 0.63 -0.43 -4.48
N ILE A 181 -0.25 0.50 -4.11
CA ILE A 181 -1.51 0.21 -3.40
C ILE A 181 -2.44 -0.66 -4.25
N MET A 182 -2.43 -0.52 -5.58
CA MET A 182 -3.20 -1.40 -6.47
C MET A 182 -2.68 -2.84 -6.49
N ILE A 183 -1.35 -3.01 -6.53
CA ILE A 183 -0.69 -4.33 -6.63
C ILE A 183 -0.63 -5.02 -5.24
N LEU A 184 -0.81 -4.27 -4.17
CA LEU A 184 -0.62 -4.74 -2.80
C LEU A 184 -1.38 -6.04 -2.44
N PRO A 185 -2.68 -6.20 -2.73
CA PRO A 185 -3.40 -7.42 -2.38
C PRO A 185 -2.80 -8.66 -3.06
N THR A 186 -2.33 -8.51 -4.30
CA THR A 186 -1.67 -9.57 -5.06
C THR A 186 -0.31 -9.93 -4.45
N LEU A 187 0.43 -8.95 -3.93
CA LEU A 187 1.69 -9.24 -3.22
C LEU A 187 1.46 -10.06 -1.96
N PHE A 188 0.42 -9.73 -1.18
CA PHE A 188 0.08 -10.52 0.01
C PHE A 188 -0.38 -11.93 -0.34
N ASP A 189 -1.19 -12.08 -1.40
CA ASP A 189 -1.67 -13.37 -1.90
C ASP A 189 -0.54 -14.28 -2.38
N ILE A 190 0.47 -13.74 -3.08
CA ILE A 190 1.65 -14.50 -3.52
C ILE A 190 2.62 -14.79 -2.36
N MET A 191 2.65 -13.92 -1.34
CA MET A 191 3.56 -14.06 -0.20
C MET A 191 3.17 -15.21 0.73
N THR A 192 1.88 -15.47 0.90
CA THR A 192 1.37 -16.52 1.79
C THR A 192 0.86 -17.72 1.02
N GLY A 193 0.85 -18.87 1.69
CA GLY A 193 0.31 -20.06 1.08
C GLY A 193 0.38 -21.24 2.03
N TYR A 194 0.05 -22.41 1.50
CA TYR A 194 0.06 -23.64 2.26
C TYR A 194 0.66 -24.79 1.48
N VAL A 195 1.35 -25.64 2.22
CA VAL A 195 2.05 -26.82 1.70
C VAL A 195 1.51 -28.05 2.43
N GLN A 196 1.31 -29.13 1.69
CA GLN A 196 0.95 -30.41 2.27
C GLN A 196 2.15 -31.01 3.00
N ASN A 197 1.95 -31.52 4.21
CA ASN A 197 2.98 -32.28 4.90
C ASN A 197 3.38 -33.48 4.05
N SER A 198 4.66 -33.80 4.06
CA SER A 198 5.21 -34.96 3.38
C SER A 198 5.93 -35.83 4.40
N SER A 199 5.70 -37.13 4.30
CA SER A 199 6.44 -38.15 5.03
C SER A 199 7.46 -38.81 4.10
N GLU A 200 8.63 -39.14 4.64
CA GLU A 200 9.66 -39.89 3.94
C GLU A 200 9.37 -41.40 4.02
N LEU A 201 9.22 -42.05 2.86
CA LEU A 201 9.09 -43.50 2.73
C LEU A 201 10.27 -44.08 1.95
N CYS A 202 10.62 -45.34 2.20
CA CYS A 202 11.67 -46.05 1.46
C CYS A 202 11.04 -47.06 0.50
N GLU A 203 11.28 -46.90 -0.80
CA GLU A 203 10.89 -47.87 -1.83
C GLU A 203 11.99 -48.92 -1.99
N LEU A 204 11.68 -50.20 -1.76
CA LEU A 204 12.67 -51.29 -1.83
C LEU A 204 12.84 -51.79 -3.28
N PHE A 205 14.09 -52.05 -3.69
CA PHE A 205 14.42 -52.44 -5.07
C PHE A 205 14.00 -53.86 -5.48
N ALA A 206 13.53 -54.70 -4.55
CA ALA A 206 13.33 -56.13 -4.82
C ALA A 206 11.94 -56.46 -5.41
N ASP A 207 10.93 -55.59 -5.26
CA ASP A 207 9.55 -55.92 -5.64
C ASP A 207 8.60 -54.72 -5.88
N ASN A 208 9.10 -53.48 -6.00
CA ASN A 208 8.26 -52.26 -6.08
C ASN A 208 7.25 -52.15 -4.91
N SER A 209 7.42 -52.91 -3.84
CA SER A 209 6.59 -52.79 -2.65
C SER A 209 7.07 -51.60 -1.83
N ILE A 210 6.20 -50.61 -1.65
CA ILE A 210 6.49 -49.45 -0.80
C ILE A 210 6.31 -49.91 0.64
N VAL A 211 7.41 -50.05 1.39
CA VAL A 211 7.34 -50.34 2.82
C VAL A 211 7.14 -49.02 3.57
N SER A 212 6.04 -48.95 4.33
CA SER A 212 5.70 -47.82 5.17
C SER A 212 6.76 -47.54 6.24
N THR A 213 6.85 -46.31 6.71
CA THR A 213 7.63 -45.85 7.86
C THR A 213 7.67 -46.88 8.98
N LEU A 214 8.80 -47.58 9.11
CA LEU A 214 9.00 -48.56 10.17
C LEU A 214 9.31 -47.81 11.47
N ARG A 215 8.28 -47.52 12.25
CA ARG A 215 8.44 -47.42 13.71
C ARG A 215 8.55 -48.86 14.24
N THR A 216 9.69 -49.49 14.03
CA THR A 216 9.96 -50.82 14.59
C THR A 216 10.47 -50.67 16.01
N ASN A 217 9.78 -51.32 16.95
CA ASN A 217 10.29 -51.55 18.29
C ASN A 217 11.45 -52.57 18.30
N ASP A 218 11.82 -53.11 17.14
CA ASP A 218 12.92 -54.04 16.96
C ASP A 218 14.13 -53.35 16.32
N SER A 219 15.30 -53.74 16.84
CA SER A 219 16.64 -53.19 16.67
C SER A 219 17.26 -53.33 15.27
N SER A 220 16.52 -53.03 14.22
CA SER A 220 17.03 -52.81 12.86
C SER A 220 16.69 -51.40 12.43
N THR A 221 17.59 -50.46 12.70
CA THR A 221 17.43 -49.05 12.32
C THR A 221 17.67 -48.91 10.82
N LEU A 222 16.62 -48.63 10.06
CA LEU A 222 16.78 -48.07 8.72
C LEU A 222 17.26 -46.63 8.89
N GLU A 223 18.43 -46.32 8.34
CA GLU A 223 18.95 -44.95 8.32
C GLU A 223 18.91 -44.45 6.87
N ALA A 224 18.28 -43.30 6.67
CA ALA A 224 18.28 -42.63 5.37
C ALA A 224 19.55 -41.77 5.27
N ASP A 225 20.38 -42.02 4.25
CA ASP A 225 21.46 -41.09 3.94
C ASP A 225 20.91 -39.93 3.11
N ARG A 226 20.98 -38.76 3.73
CA ARG A 226 20.48 -37.52 3.16
C ARG A 226 21.39 -36.99 2.04
N ALA A 227 22.65 -37.38 1.96
CA ALA A 227 23.54 -36.90 0.90
C ALA A 227 23.28 -37.57 -0.46
N THR A 228 22.77 -38.81 -0.43
CA THR A 228 22.68 -39.68 -1.60
C THR A 228 21.23 -40.07 -1.95
N SER A 229 20.25 -39.68 -1.13
CA SER A 229 18.81 -39.99 -1.30
C SER A 229 18.52 -41.50 -1.33
N THR A 230 19.33 -42.28 -0.62
CA THR A 230 19.24 -43.75 -0.51
C THR A 230 18.92 -44.18 0.91
N CYS A 231 18.19 -45.28 1.04
CA CYS A 231 17.88 -45.90 2.32
C CYS A 231 18.84 -47.06 2.61
N TYR A 232 19.35 -47.13 3.84
CA TYR A 232 20.24 -48.19 4.32
C TYR A 232 19.60 -48.97 5.46
N VAL A 233 19.76 -50.29 5.48
CA VAL A 233 19.39 -51.11 6.63
C VAL A 233 20.63 -51.29 7.51
N MET A 234 20.62 -50.81 8.76
CA MET A 234 21.65 -51.21 9.71
C MET A 234 21.40 -52.65 10.15
N ARG A 235 22.28 -53.56 9.74
CA ARG A 235 22.49 -54.83 10.44
C ARG A 235 23.87 -54.79 11.09
N PRO A 236 24.04 -55.29 12.33
CA PRO A 236 25.31 -55.25 13.04
C PRO A 236 26.44 -56.11 12.41
N VAL A 237 26.26 -56.69 11.22
CA VAL A 237 27.18 -57.71 10.66
C VAL A 237 27.47 -57.56 9.15
N MET A 238 26.86 -56.63 8.40
CA MET A 238 27.14 -56.45 6.96
C MET A 238 27.18 -54.97 6.56
N ASN A 239 28.12 -54.62 5.67
CA ASN A 239 28.33 -53.30 5.08
C ASN A 239 27.01 -52.63 4.66
N ASN A 240 26.89 -51.32 4.88
CA ASN A 240 25.77 -50.45 4.51
C ASN A 240 25.38 -50.59 3.02
N ALA A 241 24.59 -51.62 2.68
CA ALA A 241 24.10 -51.83 1.33
C ALA A 241 22.90 -50.89 1.09
N PRO A 242 22.84 -50.20 -0.06
CA PRO A 242 21.66 -49.44 -0.43
C PRO A 242 20.49 -50.39 -0.67
N VAL A 243 19.39 -50.19 0.04
CA VAL A 243 18.23 -51.10 0.03
C VAL A 243 17.03 -50.49 -0.69
N GLY A 244 17.01 -49.17 -0.85
CA GLY A 244 15.89 -48.49 -1.49
C GLY A 244 16.15 -47.03 -1.85
N ARG A 245 15.18 -46.44 -2.55
CA ARG A 245 15.12 -45.00 -2.84
C ARG A 245 14.22 -44.30 -1.82
N LEU A 246 14.62 -43.09 -1.40
CA LEU A 246 13.77 -42.22 -0.60
C LEU A 246 12.66 -41.59 -1.46
N LEU A 247 11.41 -41.76 -1.05
CA LEU A 247 10.21 -41.20 -1.70
C LEU A 247 9.46 -40.27 -0.75
N CYS A 248 9.12 -39.08 -1.25
CA CYS A 248 8.27 -38.13 -0.53
C CYS A 248 6.80 -38.44 -0.83
N VAL A 249 6.05 -38.84 0.19
CA VAL A 249 4.62 -39.15 0.05
C VAL A 249 3.78 -38.13 0.82
N PRO A 250 2.68 -37.63 0.24
CA PRO A 250 1.78 -36.71 0.92
C PRO A 250 1.21 -37.32 2.21
N ASP A 251 1.33 -36.60 3.30
CA ASP A 251 0.69 -36.87 4.58
C ASP A 251 -0.66 -36.13 4.66
N THR A 252 -1.46 -36.46 5.67
CA THR A 252 -2.82 -35.94 5.91
C THR A 252 -2.87 -34.49 6.40
N GLY A 253 -1.72 -33.94 6.83
CA GLY A 253 -1.61 -32.60 7.39
C GLY A 253 -1.23 -31.52 6.38
N TYR A 254 -1.62 -30.28 6.66
CA TYR A 254 -1.19 -29.09 5.92
C TYR A 254 -0.51 -28.09 6.85
N ARG A 255 0.45 -27.32 6.31
CA ARG A 255 1.06 -26.19 7.01
C ARG A 255 0.75 -24.91 6.26
N TRP A 256 0.46 -23.86 7.03
CA TRP A 256 0.38 -22.51 6.49
C TRP A 256 1.73 -21.81 6.68
N GLY A 257 2.07 -20.91 5.77
CA GLY A 257 3.34 -20.22 5.82
C GLY A 257 3.42 -19.04 4.88
N CYS A 258 4.62 -18.47 4.84
CA CYS A 258 4.97 -17.40 3.93
C CYS A 258 6.35 -17.62 3.31
N SER A 259 6.59 -16.98 2.17
CA SER A 259 7.91 -16.89 1.56
C SER A 259 8.71 -15.76 2.24
N ALA A 260 9.85 -16.08 2.85
CA ALA A 260 10.73 -15.13 3.52
C ALA A 260 11.23 -14.04 2.56
N ILE A 261 11.52 -14.41 1.30
CA ILE A 261 11.97 -13.46 0.27
C ILE A 261 10.87 -12.42 0.00
N TRP A 262 9.63 -12.86 -0.22
CA TRP A 262 8.50 -11.93 -0.42
C TRP A 262 8.22 -11.10 0.81
N LEU A 263 8.36 -11.67 2.00
CA LEU A 263 8.21 -10.94 3.26
C LEU A 263 9.23 -9.79 3.37
N ILE A 264 10.50 -10.03 3.00
CA ILE A 264 11.55 -9.01 2.95
C ILE A 264 11.22 -7.94 1.91
N ILE A 265 10.86 -8.35 0.67
CA ILE A 265 10.52 -7.41 -0.40
C ILE A 265 9.34 -6.52 0.01
N ASN A 266 8.26 -7.11 0.51
CA ASN A 266 7.06 -6.39 0.94
C ASN A 266 7.39 -5.43 2.09
N THR A 267 8.23 -5.86 3.04
CA THR A 267 8.71 -4.99 4.13
C THR A 267 9.48 -3.79 3.59
N CYS A 268 10.40 -3.99 2.66
CA CYS A 268 11.16 -2.89 2.03
C CYS A 268 10.24 -1.91 1.28
N LEU A 269 9.26 -2.42 0.53
CA LEU A 269 8.30 -1.59 -0.22
C LEU A 269 7.39 -0.78 0.72
N MET A 270 6.88 -1.42 1.78
CA MET A 270 6.11 -0.74 2.84
C MET A 270 6.93 0.33 3.52
N SER A 271 8.19 0.04 3.81
CA SER A 271 9.12 0.98 4.43
C SER A 271 9.29 2.21 3.55
N PHE A 272 9.61 2.01 2.28
CA PHE A 272 9.79 3.07 1.31
C PHE A 272 8.53 3.94 1.17
N TRP A 273 7.35 3.30 1.05
CA TRP A 273 6.07 4.00 0.99
C TRP A 273 5.78 4.79 2.27
N ALA A 274 6.06 4.23 3.44
CA ALA A 274 5.83 4.91 4.71
C ALA A 274 6.74 6.13 4.88
N PHE A 275 8.03 6.00 4.59
CA PHE A 275 8.99 7.10 4.66
C PHE A 275 8.68 8.21 3.66
N GLY A 276 8.33 7.88 2.41
CA GLY A 276 7.98 8.90 1.42
C GLY A 276 6.66 9.62 1.74
N SER A 277 5.64 8.89 2.21
CA SER A 277 4.37 9.47 2.63
C SER A 277 4.57 10.40 3.83
N TYR A 278 5.38 9.98 4.79
CA TYR A 278 5.76 10.81 5.93
C TYR A 278 6.57 12.03 5.51
N GLY A 279 7.52 11.88 4.58
CA GLY A 279 8.32 12.98 4.04
C GLY A 279 7.46 14.08 3.41
N ILE A 280 6.53 13.70 2.54
CA ILE A 280 5.57 14.65 1.94
C ILE A 280 4.69 15.30 3.02
N TRP A 281 4.21 14.49 3.96
CA TRP A 281 3.39 14.99 5.05
C TRP A 281 4.14 16.01 5.92
N VAL A 282 5.39 15.74 6.31
CA VAL A 282 6.24 16.67 7.07
C VAL A 282 6.54 17.93 6.28
N ASP A 283 6.90 17.80 5.00
CA ASP A 283 7.21 18.94 4.14
C ASP A 283 6.01 19.89 4.05
N ALA A 284 4.81 19.35 3.81
CA ALA A 284 3.58 20.12 3.82
C ALA A 284 3.32 20.76 5.20
N HIS A 285 3.40 20.01 6.30
CA HIS A 285 3.03 20.55 7.62
C HIS A 285 4.01 21.62 8.13
N ARG A 286 5.30 21.52 7.79
CA ARG A 286 6.32 22.47 8.25
C ARG A 286 6.40 23.70 7.36
N PHE A 287 6.29 23.53 6.04
CA PHE A 287 6.62 24.58 5.08
C PHE A 287 5.41 25.16 4.33
N SER A 288 4.23 24.54 4.35
CA SER A 288 3.04 25.14 3.73
C SER A 288 2.42 26.20 4.62
N VAL A 289 2.28 27.41 4.08
CA VAL A 289 1.65 28.53 4.79
C VAL A 289 0.15 28.29 4.92
N LEU A 290 -0.49 27.81 3.84
CA LEU A 290 -1.93 27.54 3.82
C LEU A 290 -2.31 26.43 4.79
N HIS A 291 -1.52 25.36 4.83
CA HIS A 291 -1.76 24.26 5.76
C HIS A 291 -1.57 24.70 7.22
N ARG A 292 -0.56 25.52 7.51
CA ARG A 292 -0.33 26.09 8.85
C ARG A 292 -1.43 27.04 9.30
N ASN A 293 -2.07 27.74 8.35
CA ASN A 293 -3.23 28.59 8.59
C ASN A 293 -4.54 27.80 8.70
N GLY A 294 -4.47 26.46 8.73
CA GLY A 294 -5.63 25.58 8.91
C GLY A 294 -6.40 25.26 7.63
N ARG A 295 -5.96 25.77 6.47
CA ARG A 295 -6.55 25.41 5.18
C ARG A 295 -6.16 23.98 4.85
N LYS A 296 -7.15 23.09 4.72
CA LYS A 296 -6.96 21.71 4.29
C LYS A 296 -7.64 21.52 2.94
N LEU A 297 -6.93 20.89 2.01
CA LEU A 297 -7.49 20.53 0.71
C LEU A 297 -8.34 19.26 0.90
N GLY A 298 -9.66 19.43 0.92
CA GLY A 298 -10.65 18.35 0.88
C GLY A 298 -11.47 18.45 -0.41
N THR A 299 -12.23 17.40 -0.74
CA THR A 299 -12.96 17.27 -2.00
C THR A 299 -13.77 18.51 -2.37
N TRP A 300 -14.65 19.00 -1.49
CA TRP A 300 -15.47 20.18 -1.77
C TRP A 300 -14.65 21.45 -1.97
N ARG A 301 -13.59 21.64 -1.18
CA ARG A 301 -12.70 22.79 -1.34
C ARG A 301 -11.96 22.73 -2.66
N ALA A 302 -11.49 21.55 -3.05
CA ALA A 302 -10.84 21.34 -4.33
C ALA A 302 -11.80 21.58 -5.50
N ILE A 303 -13.05 21.12 -5.41
CA ILE A 303 -14.08 21.40 -6.43
C ILE A 303 -14.30 22.91 -6.56
N THR A 304 -14.51 23.63 -5.46
CA THR A 304 -14.74 25.08 -5.49
C THR A 304 -13.51 25.84 -5.99
N ASP A 305 -12.32 25.49 -5.52
CA ASP A 305 -11.07 26.14 -5.94
C ASP A 305 -10.82 25.90 -7.44
N LEU A 306 -11.07 24.68 -7.93
CA LEU A 306 -10.89 24.32 -9.34
C LEU A 306 -11.95 24.97 -10.23
N ALA A 307 -13.22 24.94 -9.84
CA ALA A 307 -14.31 25.54 -10.60
C ALA A 307 -14.11 27.05 -10.76
N LYS A 308 -13.69 27.73 -9.69
CA LYS A 308 -13.39 29.17 -9.73
C LYS A 308 -12.19 29.46 -10.65
N ALA A 309 -11.13 28.66 -10.57
CA ALA A 309 -9.97 28.84 -11.43
C ALA A 309 -10.33 28.62 -12.92
N ILE A 310 -11.14 27.60 -13.24
CA ILE A 310 -11.61 27.34 -14.61
C ILE A 310 -12.50 28.49 -15.11
N GLU A 311 -13.40 29.01 -14.30
CA GLU A 311 -14.26 30.14 -14.67
C GLU A 311 -13.44 31.42 -14.95
N GLU A 312 -12.38 31.66 -14.19
CA GLU A 312 -11.46 32.78 -14.39
C GLU A 312 -10.63 32.63 -15.68
N ASP A 313 -10.17 31.42 -16.00
CA ASP A 313 -9.27 31.17 -17.15
C ASP A 313 -10.01 30.94 -18.48
N VAL A 314 -11.12 30.21 -18.44
CA VAL A 314 -11.88 29.80 -19.64
C VAL A 314 -13.06 30.76 -19.91
N GLY A 315 -13.55 31.45 -18.87
CA GLY A 315 -14.64 32.43 -18.96
C GLY A 315 -15.95 31.97 -18.32
N SER A 316 -16.92 32.88 -18.18
CA SER A 316 -18.17 32.66 -17.44
C SER A 316 -19.24 31.84 -18.17
N SER A 317 -19.11 31.64 -19.49
CA SER A 317 -20.09 30.95 -20.34
C SER A 317 -19.80 29.44 -20.53
N LEU A 318 -19.40 28.75 -19.45
CA LEU A 318 -19.02 27.33 -19.48
C LEU A 318 -20.20 26.38 -19.77
N SER A 319 -21.43 26.77 -19.47
CA SER A 319 -22.61 25.91 -19.60
C SER A 319 -22.97 25.53 -21.04
N GLY A 320 -22.39 26.22 -22.03
CA GLY A 320 -22.62 25.95 -23.45
C GLY A 320 -21.64 24.95 -24.08
N TYR A 321 -20.57 24.58 -23.38
CA TYR A 321 -19.51 23.72 -23.93
C TYR A 321 -19.91 22.24 -23.87
N SER A 322 -19.54 21.49 -24.91
CA SER A 322 -19.51 20.02 -24.81
C SER A 322 -18.36 19.55 -23.91
N ASN A 323 -18.38 18.29 -23.47
CA ASN A 323 -17.31 17.75 -22.63
C ASN A 323 -15.95 17.77 -23.35
N GLU A 324 -15.91 17.41 -24.64
CA GLU A 324 -14.67 17.39 -25.42
C GLU A 324 -14.09 18.80 -25.63
N GLU A 325 -14.94 19.79 -25.88
CA GLU A 325 -14.51 21.18 -26.01
C GLU A 325 -14.01 21.73 -24.69
N LEU A 326 -14.73 21.46 -23.59
CA LEU A 326 -14.33 21.91 -22.26
C LEU A 326 -12.99 21.30 -21.84
N GLU A 327 -12.79 20.01 -22.06
CA GLU A 327 -11.51 19.35 -21.79
C GLU A 327 -10.36 19.97 -22.59
N LYS A 328 -10.60 20.30 -23.86
CA LYS A 328 -9.61 20.92 -24.74
C LYS A 328 -9.23 22.33 -24.27
N GLU A 329 -10.20 23.14 -23.85
CA GLU A 329 -9.93 24.48 -23.33
C GLU A 329 -9.21 24.43 -21.97
N VAL A 330 -9.60 23.53 -21.06
CA VAL A 330 -8.92 23.33 -19.77
C VAL A 330 -7.49 22.81 -19.95
N ASP A 331 -7.24 21.96 -20.94
CA ASP A 331 -5.90 21.47 -21.26
C ASP A 331 -5.03 22.55 -21.94
N ALA A 332 -5.64 23.55 -22.58
CA ALA A 332 -4.95 24.71 -23.16
C ALA A 332 -4.72 25.85 -22.14
N ALA A 333 -5.48 25.86 -21.04
CA ALA A 333 -5.38 26.87 -19.99
C ALA A 333 -4.01 26.88 -19.29
N PRO A 334 -3.55 28.04 -18.77
CA PRO A 334 -2.31 28.12 -18.03
C PRO A 334 -2.38 27.29 -16.73
N PRO A 335 -1.23 26.78 -16.24
CA PRO A 335 -1.21 26.04 -14.98
C PRO A 335 -1.53 26.94 -13.79
N VAL A 336 -2.16 26.35 -12.77
CA VAL A 336 -2.69 27.06 -11.59
C VAL A 336 -1.72 27.10 -10.41
N MET A 337 -1.80 28.17 -9.64
CA MET A 337 -1.14 28.31 -8.33
C MET A 337 -1.99 29.13 -7.37
N TYR A 338 -1.76 28.94 -6.06
CA TYR A 338 -2.42 29.77 -5.04
C TYR A 338 -1.75 31.13 -4.96
N THR A 339 -2.55 32.18 -5.12
CA THR A 339 -2.13 33.58 -4.94
C THR A 339 -2.90 34.21 -3.78
N VAL A 340 -2.27 35.17 -3.11
CA VAL A 340 -2.91 35.99 -2.09
C VAL A 340 -3.44 37.24 -2.76
N ARG A 341 -4.76 37.38 -2.83
CA ARG A 341 -5.41 38.58 -3.35
C ARG A 341 -5.80 39.46 -2.16
N ARG A 342 -5.46 40.74 -2.26
CA ARG A 342 -5.93 41.77 -1.33
C ARG A 342 -7.13 42.43 -1.99
N GLU A 343 -8.31 42.25 -1.43
CA GLU A 343 -9.50 42.94 -1.95
C GLU A 343 -9.41 44.41 -1.54
N ALA A 344 -9.69 45.32 -2.49
CA ALA A 344 -9.45 46.75 -2.30
C ALA A 344 -10.35 47.39 -1.23
N ASP A 345 -11.49 46.75 -0.93
CA ASP A 345 -12.51 47.25 0.00
C ASP A 345 -12.66 46.39 1.27
N GLU A 346 -11.92 45.28 1.40
CA GLU A 346 -11.95 44.41 2.56
C GLU A 346 -10.56 44.27 3.18
N GLN A 347 -10.47 44.47 4.50
CA GLN A 347 -9.23 44.27 5.26
C GLN A 347 -8.96 42.78 5.53
N SER A 348 -9.25 41.93 4.54
CA SER A 348 -9.12 40.48 4.58
C SER A 348 -8.30 40.01 3.37
N ASP A 349 -7.21 39.29 3.63
CA ASP A 349 -6.39 38.70 2.57
C ASP A 349 -7.07 37.38 2.14
N THR A 350 -7.57 37.30 0.89
CA THR A 350 -8.24 36.10 0.37
C THR A 350 -7.25 35.26 -0.46
N VAL A 351 -7.13 33.97 -0.13
CA VAL A 351 -6.29 33.03 -0.89
C VAL A 351 -7.14 32.35 -1.95
N VAL A 352 -6.79 32.57 -3.21
CA VAL A 352 -7.51 32.06 -4.38
C VAL A 352 -6.58 31.18 -5.22
N LEU A 353 -7.11 30.09 -5.78
CA LEU A 353 -6.42 29.32 -6.80
C LEU A 353 -6.70 30.01 -8.14
N GLY A 354 -5.66 30.38 -8.87
CA GLY A 354 -5.82 31.09 -10.13
C GLY A 354 -4.63 30.89 -11.08
N PRO A 355 -4.68 31.52 -12.25
CA PRO A 355 -3.61 31.44 -13.24
C PRO A 355 -2.30 32.01 -12.68
N LYS A 356 -1.21 31.50 -13.22
CA LYS A 356 0.14 32.02 -12.97
C LYS A 356 0.34 33.42 -13.55
#